data_AF-A0A965PG01-F1
#
_entry.id   AF-A0A965PG01-F1
#
_cell.length_a   1.000
_cell.length_b   1.000
_cell.length_c   1.000
_cell.angle_alpha   90.00
_cell.angle_beta   90.00
_cell.angle_gamma   90.00
#
_symmetry.space_group_name_H-M   'P 1'
#
loop_
_entity.id
_entity.type
_entity.pdbx_description
1 polymer ?
#
loop_
_entity_poly.entity_id
_entity_poly.type
_entity_poly.pdbx_seq_one_letter_code
_entity_poly.pdbx_strand_id
1 'polypeptide(L)' 'MLVNNPEIKEYLNRIERLEDEIAGLKDDVKDIYLEAKNKGYDVKILRKVVKIRKKGIEAYQAEQSELELYMAADGLVPTE' A
#
# COMPACT_ATOMS: atom_id res chain seq x y z
N MET A 1 40.65 -10.63 -12.27
CA MET A 1 40.08 -9.78 -13.34
C MET A 1 39.13 -8.80 -12.69
N LEU A 2 39.50 -7.52 -12.62
CA LEU A 2 38.57 -6.46 -12.19
C LEU A 2 37.55 -6.30 -13.31
N VAL A 3 36.31 -6.74 -13.07
CA VAL A 3 35.20 -6.55 -13.99
C VAL A 3 34.83 -5.06 -13.97
N ASN A 4 35.59 -4.25 -14.70
CA ASN A 4 35.12 -2.94 -15.15
C ASN A 4 34.23 -3.17 -16.36
N ASN A 5 32.99 -3.60 -16.13
CA ASN A 5 31.98 -3.67 -17.18
C ASN A 5 31.17 -2.35 -17.15
N PRO A 6 31.30 -1.47 -18.17
CA PRO A 6 30.56 -0.21 -18.27
C PRO A 6 29.04 -0.39 -18.18
N GLU A 7 28.51 -1.52 -18.64
CA GLU A 7 27.08 -1.84 -18.60
C GLU A 7 26.58 -1.97 -17.16
N ILE A 8 27.37 -2.57 -16.26
CA ILE A 8 27.01 -2.69 -14.83
C ILE A 8 26.88 -1.31 -14.19
N LYS A 9 27.79 -0.37 -14.53
CA LYS A 9 27.71 1.00 -14.02
C LYS A 9 26.46 1.73 -14.52
N GLU A 10 26.08 1.51 -15.78
CA GLU A 10 24.84 2.09 -16.32
C GLU A 10 23.61 1.55 -15.59
N TYR A 11 23.52 0.23 -15.37
CA TYR A 11 22.41 -0.36 -14.62
C TYR A 11 22.34 0.18 -13.19
N LEU A 12 23.47 0.27 -12.48
CA LEU A 12 23.52 0.81 -11.12
C LEU A 12 23.03 2.26 -11.07
N ASN A 13 23.56 3.13 -11.92
CA ASN A 13 23.15 4.55 -11.96
C ASN A 13 21.65 4.71 -12.24
N ARG A 14 21.08 3.86 -13.11
CA ARG A 14 19.64 3.87 -13.42
C ARG A 14 18.81 3.39 -12.24
N ILE A 15 19.27 2.37 -11.52
CA ILE A 15 18.61 1.86 -10.31
C ILE A 15 18.63 2.93 -9.22
N GLU A 16 19.80 3.50 -8.91
CA GLU A 16 19.95 4.54 -7.87
C GLU A 16 19.03 5.73 -8.15
N ARG A 17 18.96 6.21 -9.40
CA ARG A 17 18.02 7.27 -9.78
C ARG A 17 16.56 6.90 -9.49
N LEU A 18 16.16 5.67 -9.84
CA LEU A 18 14.79 5.20 -9.57
C LEU A 18 14.53 5.03 -8.07
N GLU A 19 15.53 4.60 -7.29
CA GLU A 19 15.41 4.51 -5.83
C GLU A 19 15.23 5.89 -5.19
N ASP A 20 15.96 6.90 -5.65
CA ASP A 20 15.80 8.29 -5.22
C ASP A 20 14.41 8.84 -5.59
N GLU A 21 13.93 8.59 -6.82
CA GLU A 21 12.58 8.95 -7.25
C GLU A 21 11.51 8.27 -6.37
N ILE A 22 11.68 6.98 -6.07
CA ILE A 22 10.79 6.24 -5.17
C ILE A 22 10.84 6.81 -3.75
N ALA A 23 12.00 7.22 -3.26
CA ALA A 23 12.15 7.83 -1.94
C ALA A 23 11.37 9.15 -1.86
N GLY A 24 11.53 10.04 -2.85
CA GLY A 24 10.76 11.28 -2.94
C GLY A 24 9.25 11.04 -2.96
N LEU A 25 8.78 10.13 -3.81
CA LEU A 25 7.34 9.78 -3.87
C LEU A 25 6.82 9.20 -2.54
N LYS A 26 7.64 8.44 -1.81
CA LYS A 26 7.26 7.92 -0.50
C LYS A 26 7.12 9.05 0.52
N ASP A 27 7.96 10.07 0.45
CA ASP A 27 7.89 11.22 1.34
C ASP A 27 6.68 12.09 1.01
N ASP A 28 6.39 12.35 -0.27
CA ASP A 28 5.15 13.04 -0.69
C ASP A 28 3.89 12.33 -0.15
N VAL A 29 3.86 11.00 -0.22
CA VAL A 29 2.76 10.19 0.34
C VAL A 29 2.67 10.34 1.86
N LYS A 30 3.79 10.42 2.58
CA LYS A 30 3.78 10.65 4.04
C LYS A 30 3.20 12.02 4.36
N ASP A 31 3.57 13.06 3.61
CA ASP A 31 3.09 14.42 3.81
C ASP A 31 1.59 14.54 3.59
N ILE A 32 1.04 13.86 2.57
CA ILE A 32 -0.42 13.78 2.36
C ILE A 32 -1.13 13.15 3.56
N TYR A 33 -0.57 12.05 4.12
CA TYR A 33 -1.16 11.44 5.32
C TYR A 33 -1.04 12.33 6.54
N LEU A 34 0.04 13.11 6.67
CA LEU A 34 0.22 14.05 7.76
C LEU A 34 -0.76 15.22 7.65
N GLU A 35 -0.96 15.76 6.45
CA GLU A 35 -1.99 16.78 6.17
C GLU A 35 -3.38 16.25 6.53
N ALA A 36 -3.73 15.03 6.11
CA ALA A 36 -4.99 14.41 6.45
C ALA A 36 -5.16 14.25 7.98
N LYS A 37 -4.10 13.87 8.70
CA LYS A 37 -4.11 13.80 10.16
C LYS A 37 -4.37 15.17 10.78
N ASN A 38 -3.72 16.23 10.29
CA ASN A 38 -3.88 17.59 10.78
C ASN A 38 -5.29 18.14 10.53
N LYS A 39 -5.96 17.66 9.47
CA LYS A 39 -7.38 17.94 9.19
C LYS A 39 -8.36 17.09 10.04
N GLY A 40 -7.86 16.18 10.88
CA GLY A 40 -8.68 15.35 11.76
C GLY A 40 -9.10 13.99 11.20
N TYR A 41 -8.57 13.57 10.04
CA TYR A 41 -8.89 12.25 9.49
C TYR A 41 -8.07 11.13 10.16
N ASP A 42 -8.68 9.94 10.30
CA ASP A 42 -7.96 8.73 10.72
C ASP A 42 -7.10 8.17 9.59
N VAL A 43 -5.79 8.39 9.70
CA VAL A 43 -4.77 7.89 8.75
C VAL A 43 -4.77 6.37 8.62
N LYS A 44 -5.07 5.61 9.69
CA LYS A 44 -5.13 4.15 9.62
C LYS A 44 -6.27 3.70 8.71
N ILE A 45 -7.43 4.35 8.81
CA ILE A 45 -8.58 4.07 7.95
C ILE A 45 -8.28 4.46 6.50
N LEU A 46 -7.69 5.64 6.26
CA LEU A 46 -7.29 6.05 4.91
C LEU A 46 -6.34 5.04 4.25
N ARG A 47 -5.35 4.53 4.99
CA ARG A 47 -4.43 3.48 4.50
C ARG A 47 -5.17 2.18 4.16
N LYS A 48 -6.17 1.78 4.96
CA LYS A 48 -7.02 0.62 4.65
C LYS A 48 -7.79 0.86 3.35
N VAL A 49 -8.41 2.02 3.18
CA VAL A 49 -9.14 2.39 1.95
C VAL A 49 -8.23 2.35 0.72
N VAL A 50 -7.02 2.89 0.81
CA VAL A 50 -6.05 2.83 -0.30
C VAL A 50 -5.68 1.39 -0.66
N LYS A 51 -5.50 0.51 0.33
CA LYS A 51 -5.25 -0.93 0.09
C LYS A 51 -6.43 -1.61 -0.60
N ILE A 52 -7.66 -1.36 -0.14
CA ILE A 52 -8.89 -1.89 -0.75
C ILE A 52 -8.98 -1.46 -2.22
N ARG A 53 -8.75 -0.16 -2.49
CA ARG A 53 -8.77 0.38 -3.85
C ARG A 53 -7.72 -0.25 -4.75
N LYS A 54 -6.55 -0.61 -4.22
CA LYS A 54 -5.50 -1.32 -4.98
C LYS A 54 -5.85 -2.78 -5.25
N LYS A 55 -6.53 -3.47 -4.33
CA LYS A 55 -6.98 -4.86 -4.48
C LYS A 55 -8.15 -4.97 -5.47
N GLY A 56 -8.98 -3.94 -5.56
CA GLY A 56 -10.19 -3.92 -6.38
C GLY A 56 -11.44 -4.24 -5.56
N ILE A 57 -12.56 -3.63 -5.92
CA ILE A 57 -13.78 -3.68 -5.11
C ILE A 57 -14.42 -5.08 -5.10
N GLU A 58 -14.37 -5.80 -6.24
CA GLU A 58 -14.93 -7.15 -6.37
C GLU A 58 -14.20 -8.15 -5.46
N ALA A 59 -12.86 -8.14 -5.51
CA ALA A 59 -12.04 -8.99 -4.66
C ALA A 59 -12.19 -8.66 -3.17
N TYR A 60 -12.46 -7.39 -2.83
CA TYR A 60 -12.78 -6.98 -1.47
C TYR A 60 -14.16 -7.49 -1.04
N GLN A 61 -15.18 -7.36 -1.88
CA GLN A 61 -16.54 -7.83 -1.58
C GLN A 61 -16.58 -9.35 -1.36
N ALA A 62 -15.91 -10.12 -2.21
CA ALA A 62 -15.80 -11.57 -2.05
C ALA A 62 -15.17 -11.96 -0.69
N GLU A 63 -14.07 -11.30 -0.32
CA GLU A 63 -13.42 -11.50 0.99
C GLU A 63 -14.31 -11.07 2.16
N GLN A 64 -15.07 -9.97 2.03
CA GLN A 64 -15.99 -9.54 3.08
C GLN A 64 -17.16 -10.50 3.27
N SER A 65 -17.73 -11.03 2.18
CA SER A 65 -18.80 -12.03 2.26
C SER A 65 -18.31 -13.32 2.93
N GLU A 66 -17.10 -13.77 2.61
CA GLU A 66 -16.49 -14.92 3.29
C GLU A 66 -16.22 -14.62 4.77
N LEU A 67 -15.63 -13.46 5.08
CA LEU A 67 -15.36 -13.05 6.46
C LEU A 67 -16.64 -12.96 7.30
N GLU A 68 -17.71 -12.39 6.75
CA GLU A 68 -19.00 -12.27 7.41
C GLU A 68 -19.59 -13.65 7.73
N LEU A 69 -19.50 -14.61 6.81
CA LEU A 69 -19.91 -15.99 7.05
C LEU A 69 -19.17 -16.63 8.23
N TYR A 70 -17.84 -16.45 8.31
CA TYR A 70 -17.05 -16.99 9.42
C TYR A 70 -17.33 -16.26 10.74
N MET A 71 -17.48 -14.94 10.72
CA MET A 71 -17.82 -14.15 11.91
C MET A 71 -19.20 -14.51 12.44
N ALA A 72 -20.15 -14.80 11.56
CA ALA A 72 -21.49 -15.25 11.90
C ALA A 72 -21.45 -16.63 12.58
N ALA A 73 -20.64 -17.56 12.05
CA ALA A 73 -20.43 -18.87 12.66
C ALA A 73 -19.76 -18.80 14.04
N ASP A 74 -18.90 -17.80 14.28
CA ASP A 74 -18.24 -17.53 15.57
C ASP A 74 -19.12 -16.70 16.54
N GLY A 75 -20.29 -16.23 16.10
CA GLY A 75 -21.20 -15.41 16.91
C GLY A 75 -20.76 -13.96 17.10
N LEU A 76 -19.78 -13.49 16.33
CA LEU A 76 -19.30 -12.10 16.35
C LEU A 76 -20.22 -11.13 15.61
N VAL A 77 -21.02 -11.64 14.67
CA VAL A 77 -22.09 -10.88 13.99
C VAL A 77 -23.40 -11.66 14.04
N PRO A 78 -24.56 -10.98 14.10
CA PRO A 78 -25.85 -11.65 14.09
C PRO A 78 -26.03 -12.45 12.79
N THR A 79 -26.35 -13.73 12.92
CA THR A 79 -27.03 -14.47 11.85
C THR A 79 -28.50 -14.02 11.88
N GLU A 80 -28.99 -13.42 10.80
CA GLU A 80 -30.45 -13.28 10.62
C GLU A 80 -31.15 -14.65 10.59
#